data_AF-A0A1E4GEG4-F1
#
_entry.id   AF-A0A1E4GEG4-F1
#
_cell.length_a   1.000
_cell.length_b   1.000
_cell.length_c   1.000
_cell.angle_alpha   90.00
_cell.angle_beta   90.00
_cell.angle_gamma   90.00
#
_symmetry.space_group_name_H-M   'P 1'
#
loop_
_entity.id
_entity.type
_entity.pdbx_description
1 polymer ?
#
loop_
_entity_poly.entity_id
_entity_poly.type
_entity_poly.pdbx_seq_one_letter_code
_entity_poly.pdbx_strand_id
1 'polypeptide(L)'
;MSAQVSSWSERIGGIVILLLGLAVAGQAMSYPLGTLNNMGPGFFPVAAGLALALLGGLIVWKIPDADLPAEGGRLNIRPVFFVLAGILAWALLLRPAGLIAATVALTLLSAFAYPVPNFKRIAITVVVLPVMGWLLFIYGLGMPMRAFPWS
;
A
#
# COMPACT_ATOMS: atom_id res chain seq x y z
N MET A 1 -8.89 -21.72 13.44
CA MET A 1 -8.44 -20.91 14.59
C MET A 1 -8.03 -19.54 14.08
N SER A 2 -8.96 -18.58 14.07
CA SER A 2 -8.63 -17.18 13.83
C SER A 2 -7.85 -16.69 15.04
N ALA A 3 -6.59 -16.32 14.86
CA ALA A 3 -5.85 -15.61 15.90
C ALA A 3 -6.66 -14.35 16.25
N GLN A 4 -7.30 -14.34 17.42
CA GLN A 4 -8.09 -13.20 17.87
C GLN A 4 -7.09 -12.13 18.30
N VAL A 5 -7.02 -11.04 17.52
CA VAL A 5 -6.24 -9.86 17.86
C VAL A 5 -6.96 -9.15 19.00
N SER A 6 -6.22 -8.55 19.93
CA SER A 6 -6.85 -7.85 21.05
C SER A 6 -7.61 -6.62 20.58
N SER A 7 -8.79 -6.39 21.17
CA SER A 7 -9.62 -5.21 20.91
C SER A 7 -8.84 -3.91 21.07
N TRP A 8 -7.96 -3.85 22.08
CA TRP A 8 -7.02 -2.74 22.30
C TRP A 8 -6.02 -2.55 21.16
N SER A 9 -5.39 -3.63 20.66
CA SER A 9 -4.47 -3.54 19.52
C SER A 9 -5.17 -3.17 18.23
N GLU A 10 -6.39 -3.66 18.00
CA GLU A 10 -7.21 -3.27 16.85
C GLU A 10 -7.61 -1.79 16.93
N ARG A 11 -7.98 -1.29 18.11
CA ARG A 11 -8.30 0.13 18.31
C ARG A 11 -7.10 1.03 18.10
N ILE A 12 -5.93 0.67 18.65
CA ILE A 12 -4.68 1.39 18.41
C ILE A 12 -4.34 1.36 16.91
N GLY A 13 -4.47 0.22 16.25
CA GLY A 13 -4.28 0.10 14.81
C GLY A 13 -5.21 1.02 14.02
N GLY A 14 -6.49 1.06 14.38
CA GLY A 14 -7.48 1.97 13.79
C GLY A 14 -7.13 3.44 13.99
N ILE A 15 -6.70 3.83 15.19
CA ILE A 15 -6.24 5.21 15.49
C ILE A 15 -5.00 5.56 14.65
N VAL A 16 -4.01 4.67 14.57
CA VAL A 16 -2.79 4.89 13.77
C VAL A 16 -3.14 5.06 12.29
N ILE A 17 -4.03 4.22 11.74
CA ILE A 17 -4.51 4.34 10.36
C ILE A 17 -5.26 5.65 10.14
N LEU A 18 -6.12 6.03 11.09
CA LEU A 18 -6.88 7.29 11.03
C LEU A 18 -5.94 8.50 11.01
N LEU A 19 -4.99 8.56 11.93
CA LEU A 19 -4.03 9.66 12.03
C LEU A 19 -3.10 9.72 10.81
N LEU A 20 -2.62 8.58 10.31
CA LEU A 20 -1.81 8.53 9.09
C LEU A 20 -2.62 9.01 7.88
N GLY A 21 -3.87 8.57 7.74
CA GLY A 21 -4.76 9.01 6.65
C GLY A 21 -4.99 10.53 6.67
N LEU A 22 -5.27 11.09 7.85
CA LEU A 22 -5.43 12.54 8.04
C LEU A 22 -4.13 13.30 7.77
N ALA A 23 -2.98 12.80 8.23
CA ALA A 23 -1.69 13.42 7.99
C ALA A 23 -1.33 13.44 6.49
N VAL A 24 -1.55 12.32 5.79
CA VAL A 24 -1.34 12.22 4.34
C VAL A 24 -2.29 13.16 3.60
N ALA A 25 -3.58 13.19 3.94
CA ALA A 25 -4.54 14.09 3.31
C ALA A 25 -4.18 15.56 3.56
N GLY A 26 -3.84 15.93 4.79
CA GLY A 26 -3.43 17.29 5.15
C GLY A 26 -2.16 17.73 4.42
N GLN A 27 -1.14 16.88 4.35
CA GLN A 27 0.07 17.17 3.57
C GLN A 27 -0.22 17.24 2.07
N ALA A 28 -1.07 16.37 1.55
CA ALA A 28 -1.42 16.35 0.14
C ALA A 28 -2.23 17.56 -0.32
N MET A 29 -2.97 18.22 0.58
CA MET A 29 -3.65 19.49 0.31
C MET A 29 -2.69 20.65 0.02
N SER A 30 -1.40 20.53 0.38
CA SER A 30 -0.39 21.51 -0.02
C SER A 30 -0.03 21.44 -1.51
N TYR A 31 -0.41 20.37 -2.20
CA TYR A 31 -0.22 20.22 -3.65
C TYR A 31 -1.47 20.69 -4.40
N PRO A 32 -1.30 21.24 -5.62
CA PRO A 32 -2.44 21.56 -6.47
C PRO A 32 -3.31 20.32 -6.72
N LEU A 33 -4.58 20.41 -6.32
CA LEU A 33 -5.57 19.35 -6.57
C LEU A 33 -6.04 19.34 -8.04
N GLY A 34 -5.88 20.46 -8.73
CA GLY A 34 -6.39 20.63 -10.10
C GLY A 34 -7.91 20.65 -10.15
N THR A 35 -8.48 20.19 -11.25
CA THR A 35 -9.94 20.04 -11.43
C THR A 35 -10.29 18.56 -11.65
N LEU A 36 -11.56 18.18 -11.56
CA LEU A 36 -11.99 16.79 -11.83
C LEU A 36 -11.58 16.29 -13.22
N ASN A 37 -11.52 17.19 -14.20
CA ASN A 37 -11.10 16.88 -15.56
C ASN A 37 -9.58 17.01 -15.78
N ASN A 38 -8.84 17.61 -14.84
CA ASN A 38 -7.38 17.73 -14.86
C ASN A 38 -6.86 17.54 -13.43
N MET A 39 -6.79 16.29 -13.01
CA MET A 39 -6.41 15.92 -11.64
C MET A 39 -4.96 16.31 -11.39
N GLY A 40 -4.74 17.21 -10.45
CA GLY A 40 -3.42 17.63 -10.02
C GLY A 40 -2.75 16.56 -9.14
N PRO A 41 -1.43 16.70 -8.88
CA PRO A 41 -0.65 15.72 -8.14
C PRO A 41 -1.17 15.48 -6.72
N GLY A 42 -1.89 16.43 -6.12
CA GLY A 42 -2.49 16.29 -4.79
C GLY A 42 -3.78 15.46 -4.76
N PHE A 43 -4.48 15.26 -5.89
CA PHE A 43 -5.81 14.65 -5.88
C PHE A 43 -5.78 13.21 -5.36
N PHE A 44 -4.92 12.38 -5.94
CA PHE A 44 -4.83 10.97 -5.57
C PHE A 44 -4.38 10.77 -4.11
N PRO A 45 -3.30 11.44 -3.63
CA PRO A 45 -2.91 11.32 -2.23
C PRO A 45 -3.96 11.84 -1.23
N VAL A 46 -4.70 12.92 -1.55
CA VAL A 46 -5.81 13.38 -0.69
C VAL A 46 -6.94 12.35 -0.64
N ALA A 47 -7.39 11.84 -1.79
CA ALA A 47 -8.47 10.85 -1.84
C ALA A 47 -8.08 9.56 -1.09
N ALA A 48 -6.86 9.06 -1.29
CA ALA A 48 -6.33 7.91 -0.58
C ALA A 48 -6.21 8.17 0.94
N GLY A 49 -5.70 9.33 1.33
CA GLY A 49 -5.59 9.73 2.74
C GLY A 49 -6.95 9.81 3.44
N LEU A 50 -7.96 10.40 2.78
CA LEU A 50 -9.33 10.45 3.28
C LEU A 50 -9.97 9.07 3.39
N ALA A 51 -9.75 8.19 2.40
CA ALA A 51 -10.24 6.81 2.46
C ALA A 51 -9.61 6.03 3.62
N LEU A 52 -8.30 6.19 3.85
CA LEU A 52 -7.60 5.61 4.99
C LEU A 52 -8.14 6.16 6.31
N ALA A 53 -8.33 7.48 6.40
CA ALA A 53 -8.90 8.12 7.58
C ALA A 53 -10.29 7.57 7.92
N LEU A 54 -11.14 7.42 6.90
CA LEU A 54 -12.48 6.88 7.03
C LEU A 54 -12.46 5.41 7.49
N LEU A 55 -11.62 4.57 6.89
CA LEU A 55 -11.46 3.18 7.31
C LEU A 55 -10.94 3.06 8.75
N GLY A 56 -9.95 3.87 9.13
CA GLY A 56 -9.45 3.93 10.51
C GLY A 56 -10.53 4.35 11.51
N GLY A 57 -11.33 5.36 11.16
CA GLY A 57 -12.44 5.82 11.98
C GLY A 57 -13.53 4.76 12.14
N LEU A 58 -13.88 4.05 11.07
CA LEU A 58 -14.82 2.93 11.13
C LEU A 58 -14.32 1.78 12.02
N ILE A 59 -13.01 1.48 11.98
CA ILE A 59 -12.41 0.47 12.87
C ILE A 59 -12.56 0.89 14.34
N VAL A 60 -12.19 2.14 14.67
CA VAL A 60 -12.27 2.66 16.05
C VAL A 60 -13.72 2.71 16.56
N TRP A 61 -14.67 3.05 15.68
CA TRP A 61 -16.09 3.14 16.02
C TRP A 61 -16.75 1.78 16.24
N LYS A 62 -16.34 0.76 15.47
CA LYS A 62 -16.97 -0.57 15.49
C LYS A 62 -16.52 -1.44 16.66
N ILE A 63 -15.32 -1.22 17.22
CA ILE A 63 -14.76 -2.06 18.27
C ILE A 63 -15.36 -1.67 19.64
N PRO A 64 -16.09 -2.58 20.31
CA PRO A 64 -16.62 -2.33 21.65
C PRO A 64 -15.48 -2.21 22.68
N ASP A 65 -15.70 -1.43 23.74
CA ASP A 65 -14.86 -1.40 24.95
C ASP A 65 -15.02 -2.73 25.72
N ALA A 66 -14.64 -3.86 25.12
CA ALA A 66 -14.69 -5.16 25.75
C ALA A 66 -13.28 -5.58 26.17
N ASP A 67 -13.11 -5.79 27.48
CA ASP A 67 -11.93 -6.35 28.14
C ASP A 67 -11.77 -7.84 27.82
N LEU A 68 -11.57 -8.16 26.54
CA LEU A 68 -11.18 -9.51 26.15
C LEU A 68 -9.66 -9.63 26.32
N PRO A 69 -9.16 -10.48 27.24
CA PRO A 69 -7.75 -10.77 27.37
C PRO A 69 -7.34 -11.58 26.14
N ALA A 70 -6.85 -10.90 25.12
CA ALA A 70 -6.25 -11.54 23.96
C ALA A 70 -4.74 -11.27 23.96
N GLU A 71 -3.97 -12.30 23.60
CA GLU A 71 -2.52 -12.24 23.53
C GLU A 71 -2.10 -11.06 22.66
N GLY A 72 -1.23 -10.21 23.21
CA GLY A 72 -0.67 -9.07 22.48
C GLY A 72 -0.02 -9.57 21.19
N GLY A 73 -0.63 -9.25 20.05
CA GLY A 73 -0.07 -9.57 18.75
C GLY A 73 1.33 -8.98 18.64
N ARG A 74 2.36 -9.83 18.64
CA ARG A 74 3.74 -9.36 18.53
C ARG A 74 3.89 -8.67 17.17
N LEU A 75 4.32 -7.41 17.19
CA LEU A 75 4.66 -6.69 15.96
C LEU A 75 5.75 -7.48 15.22
N ASN A 76 5.37 -8.06 14.08
CA ASN A 76 6.33 -8.80 13.28
C ASN A 76 7.09 -7.80 12.40
N ILE A 77 8.32 -7.49 12.80
CA ILE A 77 9.19 -6.54 12.09
C ILE A 77 9.58 -7.02 10.69
N ARG A 78 9.53 -8.33 10.45
CA ARG A 78 9.93 -8.94 9.18
C ARG A 78 9.07 -8.44 8.01
N PRO A 79 7.72 -8.50 8.06
CA PRO A 79 6.88 -7.89 7.04
C PRO A 79 7.17 -6.42 6.78
N VAL A 80 7.35 -5.63 7.85
CA VAL A 80 7.60 -4.18 7.75
C VAL A 80 8.90 -3.94 6.98
N PHE A 81 9.96 -4.65 7.33
CA PHE A 81 11.26 -4.52 6.68
C PHE A 81 11.21 -4.91 5.19
N PHE A 82 10.64 -6.07 4.86
CA PHE A 82 10.57 -6.55 3.47
C PHE A 82 9.70 -5.68 2.56
N VAL A 83 8.57 -5.16 3.08
CA VAL A 83 7.71 -4.25 2.33
C VAL A 83 8.41 -2.91 2.08
N LEU A 84 9.04 -2.32 3.09
CA LEU A 84 9.82 -1.09 2.93
C LEU A 84 11.00 -1.27 1.96
N ALA A 85 11.73 -2.38 2.08
CA ALA A 85 12.81 -2.72 1.15
C ALA A 85 12.29 -2.89 -0.29
N GLY A 86 11.12 -3.51 -0.45
CA GLY A 86 10.44 -3.63 -1.73
C GLY A 86 10.09 -2.27 -2.34
N ILE A 87 9.52 -1.36 -1.55
CA ILE A 87 9.17 0.00 -2.00
C ILE A 87 10.42 0.78 -2.41
N LEU A 88 11.50 0.69 -1.62
CA LEU A 88 12.77 1.33 -1.94
C LEU A 88 13.39 0.75 -3.22
N ALA A 89 13.40 -0.58 -3.37
CA ALA A 89 13.85 -1.23 -4.60
C ALA A 89 13.02 -0.76 -5.80
N TRP A 90 11.70 -0.72 -5.67
CA TRP A 90 10.82 -0.21 -6.74
C TRP A 90 11.18 1.22 -7.13
N ALA A 91 11.30 2.14 -6.16
CA ALA A 91 11.60 3.54 -6.40
C ALA A 91 12.97 3.73 -7.09
N LEU A 92 13.97 2.92 -6.71
CA LEU A 92 15.31 2.96 -7.28
C LEU A 92 15.38 2.31 -8.67
N LEU A 93 14.64 1.22 -8.90
CA LEU A 93 14.61 0.51 -10.19
C LEU A 93 13.66 1.16 -11.21
N LEU A 94 12.68 1.96 -10.78
CA LEU A 94 11.68 2.53 -11.68
C LEU A 94 12.32 3.35 -12.82
N ARG A 95 13.30 4.20 -12.50
CA ARG A 95 14.01 5.04 -13.48
C ARG A 95 14.94 4.23 -14.41
N PRO A 96 15.86 3.40 -13.90
CA PRO A 96 16.82 2.69 -14.75
C PRO A 96 16.28 1.41 -15.40
N ALA A 97 15.37 0.68 -14.74
CA ALA A 97 14.93 -0.65 -15.17
C ALA A 97 13.51 -0.67 -15.78
N GLY A 98 12.75 0.41 -15.64
CA GLY A 98 11.38 0.52 -16.12
C GLY A 98 10.34 -0.09 -15.18
N LEU A 99 9.07 0.16 -15.51
CA LEU A 99 7.92 -0.18 -14.66
C LEU A 99 7.82 -1.69 -14.36
N ILE A 100 8.04 -2.55 -15.36
CA ILE A 100 7.85 -3.99 -15.21
C ILE A 100 8.88 -4.56 -14.24
N ALA A 101 10.17 -4.30 -14.47
CA ALA A 101 11.26 -4.83 -13.64
C ALA A 101 11.17 -4.32 -12.19
N ALA A 102 10.85 -3.03 -12.01
CA ALA A 102 10.64 -2.46 -10.67
C ALA A 102 9.49 -3.16 -9.95
N THR A 103 8.36 -3.38 -10.62
CA THR A 103 7.16 -4.01 -10.03
C THR A 103 7.39 -5.48 -9.70
N VAL A 104 8.16 -6.21 -10.51
CA VAL A 104 8.61 -7.58 -10.20
C VAL A 104 9.50 -7.60 -8.96
N ALA A 105 10.48 -6.70 -8.85
CA ALA A 105 11.34 -6.62 -7.68
C ALA A 105 10.55 -6.33 -6.39
N LEU A 106 9.62 -5.36 -6.45
CA LEU A 106 8.70 -5.03 -5.36
C LEU A 106 7.88 -6.24 -4.90
N THR A 107 7.26 -6.93 -5.84
CA THR A 107 6.36 -8.06 -5.53
C THR A 107 7.13 -9.25 -4.97
N LEU A 108 8.32 -9.55 -5.50
CA LEU A 108 9.18 -10.60 -4.97
C LEU A 108 9.69 -10.28 -3.57
N LEU A 109 10.17 -9.06 -3.33
CA LEU A 109 10.60 -8.64 -1.98
C LEU A 109 9.43 -8.68 -0.99
N SER A 110 8.25 -8.22 -1.40
CA SER A 110 7.04 -8.28 -0.57
C SER A 110 6.58 -9.73 -0.33
N ALA A 111 6.86 -10.67 -1.22
CA ALA A 111 6.51 -12.08 -1.01
C ALA A 111 7.27 -12.70 0.18
N PHE A 112 8.51 -12.27 0.44
CA PHE A 112 9.31 -12.72 1.59
C PHE A 112 8.85 -12.16 2.95
N ALA A 113 7.92 -11.19 2.93
CA ALA A 113 7.23 -10.72 4.12
C ALA A 113 6.36 -11.83 4.75
N TYR A 114 5.84 -12.76 3.94
CA TYR A 114 4.97 -13.82 4.42
C TYR A 114 5.78 -14.96 5.06
N PRO A 115 5.40 -15.43 6.27
CA PRO A 115 6.08 -16.56 6.92
C PRO A 115 6.00 -17.87 6.13
N VAL A 116 4.88 -18.09 5.40
CA VAL A 116 4.63 -19.27 4.57
C VAL A 116 4.28 -18.81 3.16
N PRO A 117 5.29 -18.59 2.28
CA PRO A 117 5.05 -18.11 0.93
C PRO A 117 4.33 -19.17 0.09
N ASN A 118 3.16 -18.82 -0.44
CA ASN A 118 2.47 -19.68 -1.41
C ASN A 118 3.01 -19.38 -2.82
N PHE A 119 3.88 -20.26 -3.33
CA PHE A 119 4.54 -20.11 -4.63
C PHE A 119 3.56 -19.87 -5.79
N LYS A 120 2.37 -20.48 -5.77
CA LYS A 120 1.36 -20.25 -6.81
C LYS A 120 0.82 -18.83 -6.76
N ARG A 121 0.47 -18.32 -5.56
CA ARG A 121 0.01 -16.94 -5.40
C ARG A 121 1.09 -15.94 -5.79
N ILE A 122 2.33 -16.18 -5.36
CA ILE A 122 3.46 -15.31 -5.68
C ILE A 122 3.67 -15.25 -7.19
N ALA A 123 3.73 -16.41 -7.87
CA ALA A 123 3.88 -16.47 -9.32
C ALA A 123 2.77 -15.72 -10.06
N ILE A 124 1.50 -15.88 -9.64
CA ILE A 124 0.37 -15.13 -10.20
C ILE A 124 0.55 -13.63 -9.98
N THR A 125 0.85 -13.19 -8.76
CA THR A 125 0.96 -11.77 -8.42
C THR A 125 2.15 -11.10 -9.11
N VAL A 126 3.27 -11.80 -9.26
CA VAL A 126 4.49 -11.33 -9.96
C VAL A 126 4.26 -11.16 -11.46
N VAL A 127 3.34 -11.91 -12.06
CA VAL A 127 3.01 -11.77 -13.49
C VAL A 127 1.87 -10.76 -13.69
N VAL A 128 0.79 -10.89 -12.92
CA VAL A 128 -0.43 -10.12 -13.12
C VAL A 128 -0.22 -8.63 -12.79
N LEU A 129 0.47 -8.30 -11.69
CA LEU A 129 0.63 -6.89 -11.29
C LEU A 129 1.45 -6.07 -12.29
N PRO A 130 2.64 -6.52 -12.76
CA PRO A 130 3.38 -5.77 -13.77
C PRO A 130 2.63 -5.64 -15.09
N VAL A 131 1.93 -6.70 -15.54
CA VAL A 131 1.14 -6.65 -16.78
C VAL A 131 -0.04 -5.69 -16.65
N MET A 132 -0.76 -5.74 -15.53
CA MET A 132 -1.83 -4.78 -15.22
C MET A 132 -1.30 -3.35 -15.18
N GLY A 133 -0.18 -3.11 -14.49
CA GLY A 133 0.44 -1.79 -14.43
C GLY A 133 0.82 -1.29 -15.82
N TRP A 134 1.46 -2.14 -16.62
CA TRP A 134 1.83 -1.84 -18.00
C TRP A 134 0.61 -1.47 -18.87
N LEU A 135 -0.46 -2.27 -18.81
CA LEU A 135 -1.72 -1.99 -19.52
C LEU A 135 -2.36 -0.68 -19.06
N LEU A 136 -2.49 -0.48 -17.75
CA LEU A 136 -3.20 0.67 -17.19
C LEU A 136 -2.45 1.98 -17.48
N PHE A 137 -1.12 1.99 -17.36
CA PHE A 137 -0.35 3.20 -17.57
C PHE A 137 -0.10 3.55 -19.04
N ILE A 138 0.16 2.56 -19.89
CA ILE A 138 0.45 2.82 -21.30
C ILE A 138 -0.84 2.91 -22.11
N TYR A 139 -1.69 1.88 -22.02
CA TYR A 139 -2.92 1.83 -22.80
C TYR A 139 -4.09 2.58 -22.15
N GLY A 140 -4.18 2.55 -20.82
CA GLY A 140 -5.28 3.19 -20.09
C GLY A 140 -5.12 4.69 -19.94
N LEU A 141 -3.95 5.14 -19.49
CA LEU A 141 -3.68 6.54 -19.13
C LEU A 141 -2.84 7.31 -20.16
N GLY A 142 -2.24 6.62 -21.14
CA GLY A 142 -1.39 7.25 -22.16
C GLY A 142 -0.17 7.97 -21.59
N MET A 143 0.26 7.64 -20.35
CA MET A 143 1.40 8.30 -19.74
C MET A 143 2.71 7.82 -20.40
N PRO A 144 3.66 8.71 -20.73
CA PRO A 144 4.96 8.36 -21.29
C PRO A 144 5.90 7.82 -20.19
N MET A 145 5.47 6.76 -19.50
CA MET A 145 6.32 6.03 -18.58
C MET A 145 7.06 4.94 -19.34
N ARG A 146 8.38 4.91 -19.16
CA ARG A 146 9.27 3.93 -19.79
C ARG A 146 8.92 2.53 -19.28
N ALA A 147 8.31 1.72 -20.15
CA ALA A 147 7.95 0.34 -19.84
C ALA A 147 9.20 -0.51 -19.61
N PHE A 148 10.24 -0.21 -20.39
CA PHE A 148 11.52 -0.89 -20.42
C PHE A 148 12.68 0.11 -20.28
N PRO A 149 13.88 -0.33 -19.88
CA PRO A 149 15.07 0.52 -19.78
C PRO A 149 15.40 1.29 -21.08
N TRP A 150 14.91 0.79 -22.21
CA TRP A 150 15.25 1.19 -23.58
C TRP A 150 14.08 1.78 -24.39
N SER A 151 12.94 2.10 -23.76
CA SER A 151 11.80 2.81 -24.40
C SER A 151 11.77 4.29 -24.01
#